data_AF-A0AAV5V611-F1
#
_entry.id   AF-A0AAV5V611-F1
#
_cell.length_a   1.000
_cell.length_b   1.000
_cell.length_c   1.000
_cell.angle_alpha   90.00
_cell.angle_beta   90.00
_cell.angle_gamma   90.00
#
_symmetry.space_group_name_H-M   'P 1'
#
loop_
_entity.id
_entity.type
_entity.pdbx_description
1 polymer ?
#
loop_
_entity_poly.entity_id
_entity_poly.type
_entity_poly.pdbx_seq_one_letter_code
_entity_poly.pdbx_strand_id
1 'polypeptide(L)'
;LTPLFIQSSDKMRALLLIFLLAAVSLKGIGAFVYTCNEISNTLLPQKLAIPSKYACVVLQDVLPPSTPWLSTVFVTDEASGKQYSLSSFSSLPSQPCITGDGPWRLIADFPNDIDCTYEVTLLFSSTPTNLIVIQPHAYEKMAGPGADLTFVSPRGGINLNWHYMGEVTGFEQINFYSGVGAGPEEDLYPIGSIFTNDFAEGRDTDIFDPVVTVKVPSNVTVEIVYTTFADKALNVFGYPGYSVTVMSSGRATTFQEQNTMKVVQAQYGRPTSVHVTASIKFDSGNDHKLKLQAFCGEDKCAERIITKSTEIDWMLNAEKFRVNYVTGLNTTQIGKNSDNVVISVVSSRSRCDDDFYQLGDHCYQISDSSSTFAAAEESCVLKGGHLASIHSEDTNTLIQYLAVNAPIGVFIGLRKENGQKFKWIDGTPLDYNNGHLDEFGGDCSIMGTFTGTWSNSDCDLAFRCVCEKN
;
A
#
# COMPACT_ATOMS: atom_id res chain seq x y z
N LEU A 1 -38.32 -62.96 30.18
CA LEU A 1 -36.85 -63.05 30.33
C LEU A 1 -36.20 -62.15 29.28
N THR A 2 -36.09 -60.86 29.57
CA THR A 2 -34.89 -60.05 29.26
C THR A 2 -33.73 -60.53 30.16
N PRO A 3 -32.45 -60.09 30.04
CA PRO A 3 -31.77 -59.11 29.14
C PRO A 3 -30.42 -59.70 28.55
N LEU A 4 -29.48 -59.04 27.83
CA LEU A 4 -28.51 -57.99 28.19
C LEU A 4 -27.51 -57.73 27.01
N PHE A 5 -27.07 -56.47 26.87
CA PHE A 5 -25.84 -55.94 26.24
C PHE A 5 -25.63 -55.98 24.71
N ILE A 6 -26.02 -54.87 24.05
CA ILE A 6 -25.26 -54.23 22.96
C ILE A 6 -25.04 -52.77 23.37
N GLN A 7 -23.83 -52.43 23.81
CA GLN A 7 -23.43 -51.02 23.98
C GLN A 7 -21.89 -50.91 23.86
N SER A 8 -21.36 -50.96 22.63
CA SER A 8 -19.94 -50.72 22.38
C SER A 8 -19.67 -50.14 20.97
N SER A 9 -20.35 -49.05 20.59
CA SER A 9 -20.14 -48.43 19.26
C SER A 9 -19.80 -46.93 19.28
N ASP A 10 -20.18 -46.17 20.31
CA ASP A 10 -19.99 -44.71 20.25
C ASP A 10 -18.68 -44.23 20.88
N LYS A 11 -18.15 -44.94 21.90
CA LYS A 11 -16.82 -44.63 22.44
C LYS A 11 -15.68 -45.00 21.50
N MET A 12 -15.81 -46.08 20.71
CA MET A 12 -14.80 -46.45 19.71
C MET A 12 -14.84 -45.52 18.50
N ARG A 13 -16.02 -45.05 18.07
CA ARG A 13 -16.13 -44.02 17.03
C ARG A 13 -15.64 -42.66 17.50
N ALA A 14 -15.90 -42.27 18.74
CA ALA A 14 -15.34 -41.05 19.33
C ALA A 14 -13.81 -41.14 19.51
N LEU A 15 -13.27 -42.28 19.96
CA LEU A 15 -11.82 -42.48 20.00
C LEU A 15 -11.20 -42.52 18.60
N LEU A 16 -11.85 -43.14 17.60
CA LEU A 16 -11.37 -43.10 16.22
C LEU A 16 -11.48 -41.70 15.60
N LEU A 17 -12.47 -40.88 15.94
CA LEU A 17 -12.59 -39.49 15.49
C LEU A 17 -11.58 -38.56 16.18
N ILE A 18 -11.28 -38.80 17.46
CA ILE A 18 -10.21 -38.10 18.19
C ILE A 18 -8.83 -38.55 17.66
N PHE A 19 -8.65 -39.82 17.34
CA PHE A 19 -7.43 -40.30 16.67
C PHE A 19 -7.34 -39.89 15.20
N LEU A 20 -8.45 -39.73 14.48
CA LEU A 20 -8.46 -39.19 13.10
C LEU A 20 -8.23 -37.67 13.11
N LEU A 21 -8.64 -36.93 14.14
CA LEU A 21 -8.21 -35.54 14.33
C LEU A 21 -6.73 -35.44 14.76
N ALA A 22 -6.18 -36.48 15.40
CA ALA A 22 -4.76 -36.58 15.75
C ALA A 22 -3.89 -37.24 14.66
N ALA A 23 -4.48 -37.81 13.60
CA ALA A 23 -3.78 -38.58 12.57
C ALA A 23 -4.23 -38.22 11.13
N VAL A 24 -4.66 -36.97 10.91
CA VAL A 24 -4.68 -36.38 9.56
C VAL A 24 -3.34 -35.73 9.31
N SER A 25 -2.48 -36.51 8.65
CA SER A 25 -1.26 -36.09 7.97
C SER A 25 -0.13 -35.63 8.89
N LEU A 26 1.08 -36.11 8.57
CA LEU A 26 2.32 -35.35 8.75
C LEU A 26 2.13 -34.00 8.03
N LYS A 27 1.38 -33.08 8.63
CA LYS A 27 1.36 -31.69 8.20
C LYS A 27 2.70 -31.14 8.60
N GLY A 28 3.34 -30.49 7.65
CA GLY A 28 4.57 -29.78 7.88
C GLY A 28 4.56 -29.03 9.18
N ILE A 29 5.73 -29.03 9.79
CA ILE A 29 6.09 -28.25 10.95
C ILE A 29 5.90 -26.78 10.52
N GLY A 30 4.68 -26.27 10.63
CA GLY A 30 4.31 -24.99 10.02
C GLY A 30 5.10 -23.86 10.66
N ALA A 31 5.62 -22.95 9.85
CA ALA A 31 5.99 -21.66 10.34
C ALA A 31 4.74 -20.89 10.73
N PHE A 32 4.61 -20.55 12.01
CA PHE A 32 3.46 -19.81 12.49
C PHE A 32 3.87 -18.43 12.98
N VAL A 33 3.05 -17.44 12.65
CA VAL A 33 3.19 -16.07 13.11
C VAL A 33 1.98 -15.75 13.97
N TYR A 34 2.22 -15.19 15.15
CA TYR A 34 1.16 -14.74 16.04
C TYR A 34 1.48 -13.37 16.62
N THR A 35 0.53 -12.45 16.52
CA THR A 35 0.59 -11.15 17.19
C THR A 35 0.14 -11.23 18.64
N CYS A 36 0.23 -10.14 19.38
CA CYS A 36 -0.16 -10.11 20.78
C CYS A 36 -1.60 -10.61 21.00
N ASN A 37 -2.56 -10.11 20.23
CA ASN A 37 -3.95 -10.55 20.40
C ASN A 37 -4.20 -11.99 19.95
N GLU A 38 -3.47 -12.53 18.97
CA GLU A 38 -3.58 -13.95 18.65
C GLU A 38 -3.01 -14.80 19.78
N ILE A 39 -1.93 -14.35 20.41
CA ILE A 39 -1.39 -15.01 21.60
C ILE A 39 -2.43 -15.01 22.74
N SER A 40 -2.99 -13.84 23.04
CA SER A 40 -3.97 -13.62 24.12
C SER A 40 -5.27 -14.39 23.91
N ASN A 41 -5.84 -14.33 22.70
CA ASN A 41 -7.17 -14.88 22.42
C ASN A 41 -7.16 -16.32 21.87
N THR A 42 -6.03 -16.79 21.33
CA THR A 42 -5.93 -18.11 20.69
C THR A 42 -4.91 -19.00 21.38
N LEU A 43 -3.63 -18.63 21.45
CA LEU A 43 -2.58 -19.55 21.91
C LEU A 43 -2.70 -19.87 23.41
N LEU A 44 -2.81 -18.84 24.25
CA LEU A 44 -2.88 -19.02 25.70
C LEU A 44 -4.15 -19.77 26.14
N PRO A 45 -5.37 -19.41 25.65
CA PRO A 45 -6.59 -20.11 26.07
C PRO A 45 -6.67 -21.55 25.56
N GLN A 46 -6.17 -21.82 24.35
CA GLN A 46 -6.25 -23.15 23.74
C GLN A 46 -5.07 -24.07 24.10
N LYS A 47 -4.00 -23.51 24.69
CA LYS A 47 -2.75 -24.23 25.02
C LYS A 47 -2.19 -24.98 23.80
N LEU A 48 -2.23 -24.32 22.65
CA LEU A 48 -1.83 -24.92 21.39
C LEU A 48 -0.36 -25.38 21.46
N ALA A 49 -0.11 -26.62 21.04
CA ALA A 49 1.23 -27.17 20.89
C ALA A 49 1.68 -26.95 19.44
N ILE A 50 2.81 -26.27 19.27
CA ILE A 50 3.30 -25.85 17.96
C ILE A 50 4.52 -26.71 17.62
N PRO A 51 4.39 -27.70 16.73
CA PRO A 51 5.54 -28.49 16.31
C PRO A 51 6.44 -27.59 15.47
N SER A 52 7.56 -27.14 16.02
CA SER A 52 8.61 -26.37 15.34
C SER A 52 9.96 -26.56 16.01
N LYS A 53 11.04 -26.27 15.28
CA LYS A 53 12.41 -26.35 15.81
C LYS A 53 12.89 -25.03 16.39
N TYR A 54 12.38 -23.92 15.86
CA TYR A 54 12.72 -22.57 16.26
C TYR A 54 11.48 -21.89 16.84
N ALA A 55 11.68 -21.18 17.94
CA ALA A 55 10.73 -20.24 18.51
C ALA A 55 11.42 -18.88 18.65
N CYS A 56 10.80 -17.84 18.12
CA CYS A 56 11.33 -16.49 18.16
C CYS A 56 10.31 -15.49 18.72
N VAL A 57 10.79 -14.51 19.49
CA VAL A 57 9.95 -13.48 20.13
C VAL A 57 10.52 -12.11 19.80
N VAL A 58 9.80 -11.37 18.96
CA VAL A 58 10.16 -10.00 18.61
C VAL A 58 9.28 -9.04 19.41
N LEU A 59 9.93 -8.32 20.31
CA LEU A 59 9.28 -7.31 21.16
C LEU A 59 9.27 -5.96 20.45
N GLN A 60 8.19 -5.18 20.64
CA GLN A 60 8.18 -3.77 20.28
C GLN A 60 9.35 -3.00 20.95
N ASP A 61 9.96 -2.11 20.19
CA ASP A 61 11.14 -1.28 20.52
C ASP A 61 10.96 -0.34 21.73
N VAL A 62 9.72 0.08 22.02
CA VAL A 62 9.40 1.01 23.13
C VAL A 62 8.83 0.30 24.37
N LEU A 63 8.94 -1.03 24.46
CA LEU A 63 8.46 -1.78 25.62
C LEU A 63 9.27 -1.42 26.89
N PRO A 64 8.62 -0.93 27.96
CA PRO A 64 9.31 -0.65 29.21
C PRO A 64 10.00 -1.91 29.76
N PRO A 65 11.26 -1.85 30.21
CA PRO A 65 11.95 -3.00 30.80
C PRO A 65 11.22 -3.59 32.03
N SER A 66 10.39 -2.77 32.69
CA SER A 66 9.58 -3.15 33.85
C SER A 66 8.21 -3.73 33.49
N THR A 67 7.93 -4.03 32.21
CA THR A 67 6.65 -4.60 31.77
C THR A 67 6.46 -5.97 32.44
N PRO A 68 5.55 -6.10 33.43
CA PRO A 68 5.56 -7.26 34.33
C PRO A 68 5.30 -8.58 33.62
N TRP A 69 4.39 -8.57 32.64
CA TRP A 69 3.95 -9.78 31.96
C TRP A 69 5.02 -10.46 31.09
N LEU A 70 6.05 -9.72 30.66
CA LEU A 70 7.18 -10.32 29.94
C LEU A 70 7.93 -11.36 30.78
N SER A 71 7.78 -11.30 32.11
CA SER A 71 8.39 -12.25 33.05
C SER A 71 7.45 -13.37 33.54
N THR A 72 6.14 -13.26 33.25
CA THR A 72 5.12 -14.25 33.67
C THR A 72 4.56 -15.07 32.50
N VAL A 73 4.88 -14.67 31.26
CA VAL A 73 4.57 -15.44 30.05
C VAL A 73 5.83 -16.13 29.55
N PHE A 74 5.71 -17.43 29.28
CA PHE A 74 6.81 -18.32 28.95
C PHE A 74 6.54 -19.07 27.64
N VAL A 75 7.57 -19.15 26.80
CA VAL A 75 7.65 -20.11 25.70
C VAL A 75 8.36 -21.35 26.23
N THR A 76 7.66 -22.49 26.17
CA THR A 76 8.12 -23.76 26.75
C THR A 76 8.39 -24.77 25.64
N ASP A 77 9.57 -25.37 25.65
CA ASP A 77 9.89 -26.56 24.86
C ASP A 77 9.41 -27.80 25.61
N GLU A 78 8.34 -28.44 25.14
CA GLU A 78 7.74 -29.59 25.85
C GLU A 78 8.65 -30.82 25.88
N ALA A 79 9.51 -31.01 24.86
CA ALA A 79 10.41 -32.17 24.82
C ALA A 79 11.53 -32.07 25.85
N SER A 80 12.10 -30.87 26.03
CA SER A 80 13.19 -30.65 26.98
C SER A 80 12.74 -30.17 28.36
N GLY A 81 11.49 -29.70 28.48
CA GLY A 81 10.95 -29.07 29.69
C GLY A 81 11.52 -27.69 29.99
N LYS A 82 12.32 -27.11 29.09
CA LYS A 82 12.92 -25.79 29.27
C LYS A 82 11.88 -24.69 29.03
N GLN A 83 11.92 -23.68 29.88
CA GLN A 83 11.03 -22.52 29.81
C GLN A 83 11.84 -21.25 29.60
N TYR A 84 11.33 -20.37 28.75
CA TYR A 84 11.93 -19.11 28.40
C TYR A 84 10.90 -18.01 28.56
N SER A 85 11.11 -17.09 29.50
CA SER A 85 10.24 -15.92 29.62
C SER A 85 10.36 -15.06 28.36
N LEU A 86 9.32 -14.31 27.99
CA LEU A 86 9.39 -13.41 26.82
C LEU A 86 10.50 -12.36 26.99
N SER A 87 10.77 -11.91 28.21
CA SER A 87 11.89 -11.01 28.52
C SER A 87 13.26 -11.62 28.23
N SER A 88 13.42 -12.95 28.28
CA SER A 88 14.71 -13.57 28.01
C SER A 88 15.17 -13.40 26.55
N PHE A 89 14.21 -13.26 25.62
CA PHE A 89 14.49 -13.08 24.20
C PHE A 89 15.08 -11.71 23.86
N SER A 90 14.77 -10.65 24.64
CA SER A 90 15.35 -9.32 24.42
C SER A 90 16.83 -9.23 24.75
N SER A 91 17.33 -10.18 25.55
CA SER A 91 18.75 -10.27 25.93
C SER A 91 19.61 -11.07 24.95
N LEU A 92 19.01 -11.62 23.89
CA LEU A 92 19.73 -12.45 22.93
C LEU A 92 20.62 -11.58 22.00
N PRO A 93 21.90 -11.95 21.81
CA PRO A 93 22.91 -11.07 21.21
C PRO A 93 22.85 -10.91 19.67
N SER A 94 22.05 -11.69 18.93
CA SER A 94 22.09 -11.63 17.46
C SER A 94 20.82 -12.06 16.72
N GLN A 95 19.93 -12.84 17.34
CA GLN A 95 18.60 -13.13 16.79
C GLN A 95 17.63 -13.41 17.94
N PRO A 96 16.35 -13.00 17.84
CA PRO A 96 15.36 -13.20 18.87
C PRO A 96 14.82 -14.65 18.88
N CYS A 97 15.65 -15.65 18.56
CA CYS A 97 15.24 -17.04 18.32
C CYS A 97 15.98 -18.01 19.22
N ILE A 98 15.27 -19.04 19.70
CA ILE A 98 15.81 -20.17 20.43
C ILE A 98 15.56 -21.44 19.61
N THR A 99 16.56 -22.31 19.59
CA THR A 99 16.45 -23.65 18.98
C THR A 99 16.10 -24.67 20.06
N GLY A 100 15.17 -25.56 19.75
CA GLY A 100 14.72 -26.64 20.62
C GLY A 100 14.16 -27.81 19.81
N ASP A 101 13.62 -28.80 20.50
CA ASP A 101 13.07 -30.01 19.87
C ASP A 101 11.55 -29.90 19.64
N GLY A 102 10.88 -29.04 20.41
CA GLY A 102 9.45 -28.82 20.32
C GLY A 102 8.62 -30.04 20.76
N PRO A 103 7.28 -29.97 20.66
CA PRO A 103 6.50 -28.81 20.28
C PRO A 103 6.63 -27.69 21.32
N TRP A 104 6.46 -26.46 20.86
CA TRP A 104 6.47 -25.29 21.72
C TRP A 104 5.07 -24.99 22.25
N ARG A 105 4.98 -24.51 23.49
CA ARG A 105 3.72 -24.06 24.08
C ARG A 105 3.93 -22.74 24.81
N LEU A 106 2.92 -21.88 24.74
CA LEU A 106 2.86 -20.69 25.61
C LEU A 106 2.15 -21.02 26.92
N ILE A 107 2.79 -20.61 28.01
CA ILE A 107 2.28 -20.76 29.37
C ILE A 107 2.33 -19.38 30.01
N ALA A 108 1.24 -18.99 30.67
CA ALA A 108 1.18 -17.80 31.50
C ALA A 108 0.70 -18.18 32.90
N ASP A 109 1.18 -17.47 33.91
CA ASP A 109 0.78 -17.71 35.31
C ASP A 109 -0.71 -17.42 35.52
N PHE A 110 -1.25 -16.41 34.83
CA PHE A 110 -2.68 -16.11 34.77
C PHE A 110 -3.18 -15.87 33.34
N PRO A 111 -4.45 -16.20 33.02
CA PRO A 111 -5.01 -16.11 31.66
C PRO A 111 -5.01 -14.70 31.05
N ASN A 112 -4.98 -13.66 31.88
CA ASN A 112 -5.00 -12.25 31.45
C ASN A 112 -3.64 -11.57 31.62
N ASP A 113 -2.56 -12.34 31.75
CA ASP A 113 -1.24 -11.76 32.00
C ASP A 113 -0.73 -10.95 30.83
N ILE A 114 -1.06 -11.30 29.59
CA ILE A 114 -0.58 -10.55 28.42
C ILE A 114 -1.37 -9.24 28.23
N ASP A 115 -0.66 -8.12 28.27
CA ASP A 115 -1.19 -6.79 27.98
C ASP A 115 -0.83 -6.36 26.56
N CYS A 116 -1.81 -6.40 25.66
CA CYS A 116 -1.67 -5.99 24.26
C CYS A 116 -1.77 -4.47 24.04
N THR A 117 -1.57 -3.65 25.09
CA THR A 117 -1.20 -2.24 24.90
C THR A 117 0.11 -2.08 24.13
N TYR A 118 0.99 -3.09 24.20
CA TYR A 118 2.22 -3.18 23.45
C TYR A 118 2.21 -4.42 22.56
N GLU A 119 2.86 -4.31 21.42
CA GLU A 119 2.90 -5.39 20.45
C GLU A 119 4.05 -6.36 20.69
N VAL A 120 3.76 -7.63 20.46
CA VAL A 120 4.73 -8.72 20.42
C VAL A 120 4.42 -9.60 19.24
N THR A 121 5.46 -10.02 18.52
CA THR A 121 5.34 -11.00 17.45
C THR A 121 6.06 -12.27 17.85
N LEU A 122 5.30 -13.36 17.92
CA LEU A 122 5.80 -14.69 18.17
C LEU A 122 5.86 -15.46 16.85
N LEU A 123 7.02 -16.04 16.58
CA LEU A 123 7.33 -16.75 15.35
C LEU A 123 7.77 -18.16 15.68
N PHE A 124 7.26 -19.13 14.94
CA PHE A 124 7.74 -20.50 14.98
C PHE A 124 8.17 -20.89 13.58
N SER A 125 9.22 -21.70 13.46
CA SER A 125 9.76 -22.13 12.16
C SER A 125 10.39 -23.52 12.27
N SER A 126 10.32 -24.31 11.21
CA SER A 126 11.07 -25.57 11.07
C SER A 126 12.53 -25.33 10.75
N THR A 127 12.77 -24.29 9.97
CA THR A 127 14.06 -23.96 9.39
C THR A 127 14.70 -22.78 10.12
N PRO A 128 16.05 -22.65 10.07
CA PRO A 128 16.71 -21.43 10.50
C PRO A 128 16.17 -20.22 9.72
N THR A 129 15.88 -19.13 10.42
CA THR A 129 15.24 -17.95 9.84
C THR A 129 16.20 -16.77 9.86
N ASN A 130 16.31 -16.04 8.75
CA ASN A 130 17.08 -14.81 8.68
C ASN A 130 16.19 -13.62 9.04
N LEU A 131 15.90 -13.47 10.34
CA LEU A 131 15.04 -12.39 10.82
C LEU A 131 15.76 -11.05 10.79
N ILE A 132 15.11 -10.06 10.21
CA ILE A 132 15.47 -8.65 10.20
C ILE A 132 14.41 -7.92 11.02
N VAL A 133 14.74 -7.58 12.26
CA VAL A 133 13.85 -6.80 13.12
C VAL A 133 13.92 -5.34 12.69
N ILE A 134 12.80 -4.81 12.22
CA ILE A 134 12.71 -3.44 11.74
C ILE A 134 12.63 -2.48 12.93
N GLN A 135 13.35 -1.37 12.82
CA GLN A 135 13.39 -0.29 13.80
C GLN A 135 12.83 1.00 13.16
N PRO A 136 12.43 2.02 13.95
CA PRO A 136 11.80 3.25 13.44
C PRO A 136 12.68 4.14 12.54
N HIS A 137 13.99 3.88 12.52
CA HIS A 137 14.93 4.58 11.65
C HIS A 137 15.18 3.74 10.40
N ALA A 138 15.55 4.38 9.29
CA ALA A 138 15.88 3.67 8.06
C ALA A 138 17.23 2.94 8.20
N TYR A 139 17.29 1.70 7.70
CA TYR A 139 18.50 0.88 7.64
C TYR A 139 18.62 0.22 6.27
N GLU A 140 19.83 -0.21 5.93
CA GLU A 140 20.17 -0.84 4.65
C GLU A 140 20.48 -2.34 4.84
N LYS A 141 20.04 -3.15 3.88
CA LYS A 141 20.38 -4.58 3.79
C LYS A 141 20.72 -4.95 2.35
N MET A 142 21.93 -5.48 2.15
CA MET A 142 22.27 -6.18 0.93
C MET A 142 21.68 -7.60 0.92
N ALA A 143 20.92 -7.91 -0.12
CA ALA A 143 20.39 -9.22 -0.42
C ALA A 143 21.08 -9.78 -1.66
N GLY A 144 21.87 -10.84 -1.47
CA GLY A 144 22.52 -11.54 -2.58
C GLY A 144 21.56 -12.49 -3.32
N PRO A 145 22.05 -13.14 -4.38
CA PRO A 145 21.22 -14.01 -5.21
C PRO A 145 20.67 -15.21 -4.44
N GLY A 146 19.36 -15.44 -4.56
CA GLY A 146 18.65 -16.53 -3.88
C GLY A 146 18.38 -16.28 -2.40
N ALA A 147 18.54 -15.04 -1.91
CA ALA A 147 18.31 -14.72 -0.51
C ALA A 147 16.83 -14.77 -0.13
N ASP A 148 16.54 -15.46 0.98
CA ASP A 148 15.27 -15.38 1.69
C ASP A 148 15.47 -14.50 2.93
N LEU A 149 14.79 -13.35 2.97
CA LEU A 149 14.88 -12.36 4.05
C LEU A 149 13.53 -12.21 4.73
N THR A 150 13.45 -12.39 6.05
CA THR A 150 12.21 -12.20 6.80
C THR A 150 12.28 -10.90 7.59
N PHE A 151 11.52 -9.90 7.18
CA PHE A 151 11.37 -8.64 7.87
C PHE A 151 10.25 -8.75 8.91
N VAL A 152 10.52 -8.28 10.13
CA VAL A 152 9.57 -8.32 11.25
C VAL A 152 9.45 -6.94 11.86
N SER A 153 8.23 -6.42 11.89
CA SER A 153 7.88 -5.19 12.58
C SER A 153 6.71 -5.45 13.53
N PRO A 154 6.96 -5.60 14.85
CA PRO A 154 5.89 -5.81 15.82
C PRO A 154 4.90 -4.65 15.84
N ARG A 155 5.35 -3.44 15.51
CA ARG A 155 4.53 -2.23 15.50
C ARG A 155 4.39 -1.68 14.10
N GLY A 156 3.14 -1.43 13.68
CA GLY A 156 2.88 -0.76 12.42
C GLY A 156 3.17 -1.63 11.20
N GLY A 157 3.42 -0.99 10.06
CA GLY A 157 3.70 -1.68 8.80
C GLY A 157 5.16 -1.55 8.38
N ILE A 158 5.51 -2.28 7.33
CA ILE A 158 6.85 -2.37 6.79
C ILE A 158 6.92 -1.50 5.54
N ASN A 159 7.86 -0.56 5.47
CA ASN A 159 8.22 0.14 4.24
C ASN A 159 9.56 -0.41 3.75
N LEU A 160 9.58 -0.88 2.51
CA LEU A 160 10.79 -1.30 1.79
C LEU A 160 10.98 -0.34 0.62
N ASN A 161 12.04 0.46 0.67
CA ASN A 161 12.43 1.38 -0.38
C ASN A 161 13.53 0.72 -1.23
N TRP A 162 13.29 0.73 -2.54
CA TRP A 162 14.11 0.06 -3.56
C TRP A 162 14.87 1.07 -4.43
N HIS A 163 14.76 2.37 -4.12
CA HIS A 163 15.24 3.48 -4.93
C HIS A 163 16.69 3.88 -4.64
N TYR A 164 17.25 3.39 -3.54
CA TYR A 164 18.50 3.93 -3.01
C TYR A 164 19.71 3.39 -3.78
N MET A 165 20.24 4.19 -4.73
CA MET A 165 21.64 4.28 -5.23
C MET A 165 22.53 3.02 -5.24
N GLY A 166 21.95 1.83 -5.32
CA GLY A 166 22.59 0.55 -5.07
C GLY A 166 22.65 -0.35 -6.29
N GLU A 167 23.47 -1.39 -6.21
CA GLU A 167 23.62 -2.41 -7.25
C GLU A 167 22.35 -3.28 -7.33
N VAL A 168 21.50 -3.00 -8.32
CA VAL A 168 20.51 -3.96 -8.79
C VAL A 168 21.09 -4.68 -9.99
N THR A 169 21.17 -6.01 -9.91
CA THR A 169 21.59 -6.85 -11.05
C THR A 169 20.45 -7.79 -11.44
N GLY A 170 20.18 -7.93 -12.73
CA GLY A 170 19.15 -8.82 -13.25
C GLY A 170 17.75 -8.20 -13.39
N PHE A 171 16.91 -8.88 -14.18
CA PHE A 171 15.52 -8.49 -14.48
C PHE A 171 14.60 -9.64 -14.10
N GLU A 172 14.06 -9.60 -12.88
CA GLU A 172 13.22 -10.68 -12.38
C GLU A 172 12.17 -10.15 -11.41
N GLN A 173 11.27 -11.05 -11.03
CA GLN A 173 10.21 -10.81 -10.06
C GLN A 173 10.69 -11.13 -8.64
N ILE A 174 10.60 -10.15 -7.74
CA ILE A 174 10.76 -10.33 -6.30
C ILE A 174 9.38 -10.67 -5.71
N ASN A 175 9.32 -11.75 -4.93
CA ASN A 175 8.07 -12.26 -4.38
C ASN A 175 7.97 -12.03 -2.87
N PHE A 176 6.79 -11.64 -2.42
CA PHE A 176 6.49 -11.35 -1.02
C PHE A 176 5.53 -12.38 -0.45
N TYR A 177 5.84 -12.84 0.74
CA TYR A 177 5.02 -13.80 1.49
C TYR A 177 4.80 -13.29 2.90
N SER A 178 3.59 -13.43 3.42
CA SER A 178 3.32 -13.26 4.84
C SER A 178 3.74 -14.55 5.55
N GLY A 179 4.54 -14.43 6.61
CA GLY A 179 5.10 -15.58 7.32
C GLY A 179 6.63 -15.64 7.29
N VAL A 180 7.16 -16.75 7.80
CA VAL A 180 8.60 -16.97 8.05
C VAL A 180 9.02 -18.38 7.60
N GLY A 181 10.33 -18.61 7.45
CA GLY A 181 10.89 -19.92 7.12
C GLY A 181 11.05 -20.17 5.62
N ALA A 182 11.56 -21.34 5.25
CA ALA A 182 11.71 -21.77 3.86
C ALA A 182 11.29 -23.23 3.65
N GLY A 183 10.83 -23.53 2.42
CA GLY A 183 10.42 -24.87 2.00
C GLY A 183 8.91 -25.11 2.09
N PRO A 184 8.44 -26.30 1.65
CA PRO A 184 7.01 -26.63 1.56
C PRO A 184 6.35 -26.94 2.91
N GLU A 185 7.15 -27.10 3.97
CA GLU A 185 6.67 -27.38 5.32
C GLU A 185 6.24 -26.11 6.07
N GLU A 186 6.59 -24.93 5.55
CA GLU A 186 6.35 -23.64 6.19
C GLU A 186 5.10 -22.95 5.60
N ASP A 187 4.25 -22.35 6.43
CA ASP A 187 3.02 -21.67 6.01
C ASP A 187 3.32 -20.25 5.50
N LEU A 188 4.00 -20.15 4.34
CA LEU A 188 4.20 -18.89 3.64
C LEU A 188 2.99 -18.55 2.76
N TYR A 189 2.31 -17.45 3.07
CA TYR A 189 1.14 -17.00 2.31
C TYR A 189 1.55 -15.98 1.25
N PRO A 190 1.37 -16.26 -0.06
CA PRO A 190 1.70 -15.30 -1.11
C PRO A 190 0.93 -13.99 -0.93
N ILE A 191 1.64 -12.86 -0.96
CA ILE A 191 1.03 -11.52 -0.92
C ILE A 191 0.93 -10.97 -2.33
N GLY A 192 2.08 -10.85 -2.99
CA GLY A 192 2.23 -10.18 -4.27
C GLY A 192 3.70 -10.16 -4.70
N SER A 193 4.00 -9.33 -5.69
CA SER A 193 5.33 -9.26 -6.28
C SER A 193 5.61 -7.90 -6.91
N ILE A 194 6.90 -7.58 -7.05
CA ILE A 194 7.38 -6.42 -7.80
C ILE A 194 8.47 -6.88 -8.77
N PHE A 195 8.73 -6.09 -9.81
CA PHE A 195 9.79 -6.37 -10.77
C PHE A 195 10.96 -5.40 -10.57
N THR A 196 12.18 -5.90 -10.74
CA THR A 196 13.41 -5.10 -10.52
C THR A 196 13.59 -3.96 -11.52
N ASN A 197 12.96 -4.02 -12.69
CA ASN A 197 12.96 -2.93 -13.68
C ASN A 197 12.33 -1.63 -13.14
N ASP A 198 11.40 -1.75 -12.19
CA ASP A 198 10.67 -0.62 -11.65
C ASP A 198 11.51 0.16 -10.61
N PHE A 199 12.68 -0.35 -10.20
CA PHE A 199 13.47 0.21 -9.10
C PHE A 199 14.25 1.46 -9.53
N ALA A 200 14.67 1.49 -10.80
CA ALA A 200 15.38 2.63 -11.39
C ALA A 200 14.54 3.92 -11.39
N GLU A 201 13.21 3.79 -11.35
CA GLU A 201 12.28 4.93 -11.37
C GLU A 201 11.89 5.42 -9.97
N GLY A 202 12.37 4.71 -8.94
CA GLY A 202 11.95 4.94 -7.56
C GLY A 202 10.69 4.18 -7.22
N ARG A 203 10.86 3.26 -6.28
CA ARG A 203 9.79 2.40 -5.81
C ARG A 203 9.84 2.24 -4.30
N ASP A 204 8.68 2.41 -3.68
CA ASP A 204 8.41 1.94 -2.33
C ASP A 204 7.42 0.79 -2.35
N THR A 205 7.61 -0.14 -1.43
CA THR A 205 6.67 -1.22 -1.15
C THR A 205 6.27 -1.14 0.32
N ASP A 206 5.02 -0.77 0.53
CA ASP A 206 4.41 -0.59 1.84
C ASP A 206 3.54 -1.78 2.17
N ILE A 207 3.89 -2.51 3.22
CA ILE A 207 3.29 -3.78 3.55
C ILE A 207 2.64 -3.65 4.92
N PHE A 208 1.33 -3.89 4.99
CA PHE A 208 0.61 -3.87 6.26
C PHE A 208 0.78 -5.15 7.07
N ASP A 209 1.48 -6.15 6.56
CA ASP A 209 1.76 -7.36 7.33
C ASP A 209 2.98 -7.17 8.23
N PRO A 210 2.90 -7.51 9.54
CA PRO A 210 4.00 -7.30 10.48
C PRO A 210 5.18 -8.26 10.25
N VAL A 211 4.98 -9.32 9.46
CA VAL A 211 6.00 -10.32 9.16
C VAL A 211 5.94 -10.67 7.69
N VAL A 212 7.00 -10.31 6.97
CA VAL A 212 7.07 -10.49 5.53
C VAL A 212 8.38 -11.17 5.17
N THR A 213 8.28 -12.31 4.49
CA THR A 213 9.40 -12.95 3.83
C THR A 213 9.50 -12.51 2.37
N VAL A 214 10.63 -11.90 2.03
CA VAL A 214 11.01 -11.47 0.69
C VAL A 214 11.92 -12.53 0.09
N LYS A 215 11.53 -13.07 -1.07
CA LYS A 215 12.34 -14.04 -1.82
C LYS A 215 13.01 -13.37 -3.01
N VAL A 216 14.33 -13.30 -2.96
CA VAL A 216 15.17 -12.72 -4.01
C VAL A 216 15.59 -13.81 -5.01
N PRO A 217 15.40 -13.62 -6.32
CA PRO A 217 15.81 -14.58 -7.35
C PRO A 217 17.30 -14.92 -7.34
N SER A 218 17.66 -16.09 -7.86
CA SER A 218 19.03 -16.63 -7.85
C SER A 218 20.04 -15.89 -8.74
N ASN A 219 19.58 -14.93 -9.54
CA ASN A 219 20.37 -14.07 -10.43
C ASN A 219 20.22 -12.58 -10.08
N VAL A 220 19.60 -12.26 -8.94
CA VAL A 220 19.35 -10.89 -8.50
C VAL A 220 20.12 -10.57 -7.24
N THR A 221 20.85 -9.46 -7.26
CA THR A 221 21.33 -8.79 -6.05
C THR A 221 20.58 -7.47 -5.92
N VAL A 222 20.12 -7.15 -4.73
CA VAL A 222 19.43 -5.89 -4.42
C VAL A 222 19.87 -5.33 -3.07
N GLU A 223 19.96 -4.01 -3.01
CA GLU A 223 20.00 -3.26 -1.76
C GLU A 223 18.57 -2.90 -1.35
N ILE A 224 18.23 -3.13 -0.09
CA ILE A 224 16.91 -2.86 0.46
C ILE A 224 17.07 -1.86 1.59
N VAL A 225 16.52 -0.66 1.42
CA VAL A 225 16.34 0.28 2.53
C VAL A 225 15.00 -0.04 3.19
N TYR A 226 15.01 -0.22 4.50
CA TYR A 226 13.80 -0.62 5.23
C TYR A 226 13.57 0.24 6.46
N THR A 227 12.31 0.49 6.76
CA THR A 227 11.85 1.19 7.96
C THR A 227 10.46 0.70 8.37
N THR A 228 10.05 1.01 9.60
CA THR A 228 8.67 0.82 10.06
C THR A 228 7.98 2.17 10.18
N PHE A 229 6.67 2.18 9.96
CA PHE A 229 5.85 3.36 10.17
C PHE A 229 4.85 3.17 11.30
N ALA A 230 4.72 4.21 12.11
CA ALA A 230 3.86 4.23 13.28
C ALA A 230 2.38 3.97 12.96
N ASP A 231 1.60 3.70 14.01
CA ASP A 231 0.34 2.96 14.00
C ASP A 231 -0.80 3.46 13.07
N LYS A 232 -0.72 4.65 12.45
CA LYS A 232 -1.86 5.27 11.75
C LYS A 232 -1.61 5.72 10.31
N ALA A 233 -0.39 6.17 9.96
CA ALA A 233 -0.13 6.68 8.61
C ALA A 233 1.36 6.64 8.25
N LEU A 234 1.63 6.20 7.03
CA LEU A 234 2.87 6.46 6.33
C LEU A 234 2.64 7.55 5.28
N ASN A 235 3.47 8.58 5.34
CA ASN A 235 3.56 9.58 4.30
C ASN A 235 4.80 9.29 3.47
N VAL A 236 4.59 8.88 2.24
CA VAL A 236 5.63 8.70 1.25
C VAL A 236 5.66 9.94 0.37
N PHE A 237 6.80 10.61 0.31
CA PHE A 237 7.01 11.71 -0.63
C PHE A 237 7.47 11.11 -1.95
N GLY A 238 6.59 11.14 -2.94
CA GLY A 238 6.89 10.71 -4.30
C GLY A 238 7.26 11.90 -5.18
N TYR A 239 8.01 11.64 -6.24
CA TYR A 239 8.23 12.59 -7.33
C TYR A 239 7.53 12.04 -8.59
N PRO A 240 7.25 12.85 -9.62
CA PRO A 240 6.70 12.32 -10.87
C PRO A 240 7.56 11.20 -11.46
N GLY A 241 6.98 10.04 -11.75
CA GLY A 241 7.68 8.82 -12.15
C GLY A 241 7.85 7.80 -11.03
N TYR A 242 7.57 8.21 -9.80
CA TYR A 242 7.66 7.36 -8.63
C TYR A 242 6.49 6.38 -8.54
N SER A 243 6.78 5.18 -8.05
CA SER A 243 5.79 4.13 -7.84
C SER A 243 5.70 3.70 -6.37
N VAL A 244 4.47 3.52 -5.90
CA VAL A 244 4.19 2.97 -4.56
C VAL A 244 3.37 1.71 -4.73
N THR A 245 3.80 0.62 -4.11
CA THR A 245 3.00 -0.61 -4.04
C THR A 245 2.58 -0.87 -2.61
N VAL A 246 1.27 -0.89 -2.37
CA VAL A 246 0.69 -1.23 -1.06
C VAL A 246 0.24 -2.67 -1.07
N MET A 247 0.64 -3.45 -0.07
CA MET A 247 0.37 -4.88 0.02
C MET A 247 -0.15 -5.30 1.39
N SER A 248 -1.04 -6.29 1.42
CA SER A 248 -1.39 -7.04 2.62
C SER A 248 -1.94 -8.43 2.26
N SER A 249 -1.66 -9.43 3.10
CA SER A 249 -2.32 -10.74 3.03
C SER A 249 -3.56 -10.83 3.91
N GLY A 250 -3.88 -9.76 4.65
CA GLY A 250 -5.02 -9.71 5.56
C GLY A 250 -4.76 -10.43 6.87
N ARG A 251 -3.83 -11.39 6.90
CA ARG A 251 -3.43 -12.17 8.08
C ARG A 251 -2.72 -11.33 9.16
N ALA A 252 -2.43 -10.07 8.86
CA ALA A 252 -1.91 -9.09 9.79
C ALA A 252 -2.94 -8.69 10.85
N THR A 253 -2.68 -9.01 12.11
CA THR A 253 -3.63 -8.85 13.23
C THR A 253 -3.35 -7.67 14.15
N THR A 254 -2.12 -7.14 14.16
CA THR A 254 -1.76 -5.83 14.78
C THR A 254 -2.56 -4.65 14.20
N PHE A 255 -3.27 -4.91 13.10
CA PHE A 255 -4.11 -3.99 12.33
C PHE A 255 -5.61 -4.15 12.59
N GLN A 256 -6.01 -5.20 13.31
CA GLN A 256 -7.40 -5.59 13.59
C GLN A 256 -7.87 -5.17 14.99
N GLU A 257 -6.96 -4.64 15.83
CA GLU A 257 -7.22 -4.47 17.26
C GLU A 257 -8.11 -3.28 17.64
N GLN A 258 -8.21 -2.25 16.78
CA GLN A 258 -8.80 -0.96 17.19
C GLN A 258 -9.60 -0.22 16.11
N ASN A 259 -10.06 -0.90 15.06
CA ASN A 259 -10.70 -0.23 13.91
C ASN A 259 -9.79 0.90 13.37
N THR A 260 -8.49 0.62 13.33
CA THR A 260 -7.46 1.58 12.99
C THR A 260 -7.38 1.72 11.48
N MET A 261 -7.59 2.94 10.99
CA MET A 261 -7.33 3.28 9.61
C MET A 261 -5.82 3.23 9.37
N LYS A 262 -5.38 2.45 8.38
CA LYS A 262 -4.03 2.57 7.86
C LYS A 262 -4.02 3.36 6.60
N VAL A 263 -3.12 4.31 6.58
CA VAL A 263 -3.00 5.28 5.52
C VAL A 263 -1.62 5.15 4.92
N VAL A 264 -1.55 4.79 3.65
CA VAL A 264 -0.37 5.08 2.84
C VAL A 264 -0.74 6.25 1.96
N GLN A 265 0.10 7.29 1.99
CA GLN A 265 -0.12 8.49 1.23
C GLN A 265 1.10 8.81 0.39
N ALA A 266 0.95 8.77 -0.92
CA ALA A 266 1.94 9.27 -1.87
C ALA A 266 1.66 10.76 -2.13
N GLN A 267 2.65 11.63 -1.91
CA GLN A 267 2.57 13.06 -2.19
C GLN A 267 3.52 13.40 -3.34
N TYR A 268 3.00 13.89 -4.46
CA TYR A 268 3.76 14.24 -5.66
C TYR A 268 4.20 15.70 -5.71
N GLY A 269 3.62 16.56 -4.85
CA GLY A 269 3.94 17.98 -4.74
C GLY A 269 3.42 18.85 -5.89
N ARG A 270 3.01 18.24 -7.01
CA ARG A 270 2.34 18.89 -8.14
C ARG A 270 1.34 17.95 -8.80
N PRO A 271 0.38 18.47 -9.56
CA PRO A 271 -0.60 17.65 -10.26
C PRO A 271 0.08 16.75 -11.28
N THR A 272 -0.08 15.45 -11.08
CA THR A 272 0.58 14.41 -11.87
C THR A 272 -0.46 13.37 -12.30
N SER A 273 -0.31 12.84 -13.51
CA SER A 273 -1.13 11.70 -13.93
C SER A 273 -0.72 10.47 -13.12
N VAL A 274 -1.69 9.82 -12.48
CA VAL A 274 -1.50 8.66 -11.62
C VAL A 274 -2.29 7.50 -12.22
N HIS A 275 -1.58 6.39 -12.46
CA HIS A 275 -2.16 5.11 -12.80
C HIS A 275 -2.25 4.24 -11.56
N VAL A 276 -3.47 3.86 -11.19
CA VAL A 276 -3.74 2.99 -10.05
C VAL A 276 -4.24 1.66 -10.57
N THR A 277 -3.49 0.59 -10.31
CA THR A 277 -3.94 -0.78 -10.52
C THR A 277 -4.09 -1.48 -9.17
N ALA A 278 -5.09 -2.32 -9.01
CA ALA A 278 -5.24 -3.09 -7.77
C ALA A 278 -5.92 -4.44 -7.99
N SER A 279 -5.40 -5.48 -7.32
CA SER A 279 -6.04 -6.78 -7.14
C SER A 279 -6.50 -6.90 -5.69
N ILE A 280 -7.80 -6.95 -5.47
CA ILE A 280 -8.42 -6.97 -4.14
C ILE A 280 -9.28 -8.21 -4.02
N LYS A 281 -8.93 -9.08 -3.08
CA LYS A 281 -9.65 -10.31 -2.76
C LYS A 281 -10.02 -10.29 -1.29
N PHE A 282 -11.23 -9.84 -1.00
CA PHE A 282 -11.77 -9.92 0.35
C PHE A 282 -12.31 -11.30 0.65
N ASP A 283 -12.22 -11.70 1.92
CA ASP A 283 -12.86 -12.90 2.40
C ASP A 283 -14.39 -12.74 2.52
N SER A 284 -15.11 -13.86 2.70
CA SER A 284 -16.57 -13.86 2.75
C SER A 284 -17.17 -13.19 4.00
N GLY A 285 -16.34 -12.73 4.94
CA GLY A 285 -16.73 -12.11 6.21
C GLY A 285 -17.31 -10.70 6.09
N ASN A 286 -17.04 -10.00 4.97
CA ASN A 286 -17.60 -8.68 4.60
C ASN A 286 -17.66 -7.63 5.73
N ASP A 287 -16.50 -7.29 6.32
CA ASP A 287 -16.41 -6.13 7.23
C ASP A 287 -15.31 -5.12 6.84
N HIS A 288 -14.53 -5.44 5.81
CA HIS A 288 -13.41 -4.61 5.35
C HIS A 288 -13.83 -3.53 4.35
N LYS A 289 -13.15 -2.39 4.42
CA LYS A 289 -13.34 -1.25 3.53
C LYS A 289 -11.98 -0.71 3.11
N LEU A 290 -11.75 -0.68 1.80
CA LEU A 290 -10.62 0.00 1.21
C LEU A 290 -11.11 1.31 0.57
N LYS A 291 -10.45 2.42 0.86
CA LYS A 291 -10.70 3.70 0.17
C LYS A 291 -9.47 4.14 -0.58
N LEU A 292 -9.64 4.33 -1.88
CA LEU A 292 -8.66 4.94 -2.76
C LEU A 292 -9.07 6.41 -2.95
N GLN A 293 -8.21 7.35 -2.56
CA GLN A 293 -8.55 8.77 -2.55
C GLN A 293 -7.47 9.57 -3.28
N ALA A 294 -7.92 10.48 -4.13
CA ALA A 294 -7.09 11.42 -4.84
C ALA A 294 -7.36 12.84 -4.34
N PHE A 295 -6.31 13.62 -4.21
CA PHE A 295 -6.36 14.99 -3.74
C PHE A 295 -5.67 15.91 -4.73
N CYS A 296 -6.28 17.07 -4.94
CA CYS A 296 -5.84 18.12 -5.86
C CYS A 296 -5.73 19.40 -5.03
N GLY A 297 -4.55 19.64 -4.44
CA GLY A 297 -4.37 20.55 -3.31
C GLY A 297 -4.83 19.91 -2.00
N GLU A 298 -5.56 20.68 -1.19
CA GLU A 298 -6.15 20.21 0.06
C GLU A 298 -7.46 19.44 -0.16
N ASP A 299 -8.13 19.66 -1.30
CA ASP A 299 -9.43 19.08 -1.60
C ASP A 299 -9.32 17.67 -2.19
N LYS A 300 -10.26 16.80 -1.81
CA LYS A 300 -10.41 15.47 -2.39
C LYS A 300 -11.12 15.58 -3.73
N CYS A 301 -10.39 15.38 -4.83
CA CYS A 301 -10.93 15.47 -6.18
C CYS A 301 -11.51 14.15 -6.71
N ALA A 302 -11.09 13.00 -6.17
CA ALA A 302 -11.73 11.73 -6.50
C ALA A 302 -11.64 10.69 -5.38
N GLU A 303 -12.60 9.75 -5.35
CA GLU A 303 -12.65 8.67 -4.36
C GLU A 303 -13.28 7.41 -4.94
N ARG A 304 -12.72 6.25 -4.60
CA ARG A 304 -13.36 4.94 -4.76
C ARG A 304 -13.40 4.22 -3.43
N ILE A 305 -14.59 3.75 -3.05
CA ILE A 305 -14.81 2.94 -1.85
C ILE A 305 -15.06 1.50 -2.30
N ILE A 306 -14.19 0.59 -1.89
CA ILE A 306 -14.23 -0.82 -2.28
C ILE A 306 -14.62 -1.64 -1.06
N THR A 307 -15.67 -2.43 -1.25
CA THR A 307 -16.31 -3.26 -0.20
C THR A 307 -16.48 -4.72 -0.61
N LYS A 308 -16.01 -5.08 -1.81
CA LYS A 308 -16.04 -6.43 -2.37
C LYS A 308 -14.79 -6.67 -3.18
N SER A 309 -14.43 -7.94 -3.35
CA SER A 309 -13.34 -8.35 -4.23
C SER A 309 -13.51 -7.80 -5.64
N THR A 310 -12.47 -7.19 -6.17
CA THR A 310 -12.47 -6.54 -7.49
C THR A 310 -11.04 -6.34 -7.97
N GLU A 311 -10.90 -6.18 -9.28
CA GLU A 311 -9.73 -5.56 -9.89
C GLU A 311 -10.02 -4.07 -10.12
N ILE A 312 -8.99 -3.23 -10.06
CA ILE A 312 -9.06 -1.80 -10.35
C ILE A 312 -8.02 -1.50 -11.42
N ASP A 313 -8.45 -0.73 -12.41
CA ASP A 313 -7.59 0.02 -13.33
C ASP A 313 -8.16 1.43 -13.38
N TRP A 314 -7.38 2.41 -12.94
CA TRP A 314 -7.85 3.77 -12.74
C TRP A 314 -6.77 4.80 -13.04
N MET A 315 -6.98 5.56 -14.12
CA MET A 315 -6.20 6.75 -14.47
C MET A 315 -6.87 8.01 -13.94
N LEU A 316 -6.08 8.93 -13.38
CA LEU A 316 -6.55 10.22 -12.88
C LEU A 316 -5.39 11.21 -12.72
N ASN A 317 -5.67 12.49 -12.47
CA ASN A 317 -4.68 13.46 -12.01
C ASN A 317 -4.79 13.69 -10.51
N ALA A 318 -3.66 13.75 -9.81
CA ALA A 318 -3.60 14.02 -8.37
C ALA A 318 -2.28 14.67 -7.96
N GLU A 319 -2.31 15.51 -6.93
CA GLU A 319 -1.11 15.95 -6.20
C GLU A 319 -0.75 14.98 -5.08
N LYS A 320 -1.75 14.25 -4.59
CA LYS A 320 -1.62 13.32 -3.48
C LYS A 320 -2.61 12.18 -3.66
N PHE A 321 -2.10 10.96 -3.53
CA PHE A 321 -2.93 9.76 -3.56
C PHE A 321 -2.85 9.04 -2.23
N ARG A 322 -3.99 8.56 -1.73
CA ARG A 322 -4.10 7.95 -0.42
C ARG A 322 -4.84 6.62 -0.51
N VAL A 323 -4.20 5.58 0.00
CA VAL A 323 -4.78 4.27 0.24
C VAL A 323 -5.16 4.19 1.71
N ASN A 324 -6.44 3.94 1.99
CA ASN A 324 -6.93 3.72 3.34
C ASN A 324 -7.51 2.31 3.45
N TYR A 325 -6.88 1.45 4.24
CA TYR A 325 -7.43 0.14 4.58
C TYR A 325 -8.04 0.18 5.98
N VAL A 326 -9.30 -0.24 6.08
CA VAL A 326 -10.06 -0.31 7.33
C VAL A 326 -10.63 -1.71 7.46
N THR A 327 -10.32 -2.36 8.57
CA THR A 327 -10.90 -3.66 8.94
C THR A 327 -12.10 -3.46 9.86
N GLY A 328 -13.17 -4.23 9.63
CA GLY A 328 -14.35 -4.21 10.47
C GLY A 328 -14.41 -5.35 11.48
N LEU A 329 -13.34 -6.14 11.59
CA LEU A 329 -13.27 -7.29 12.49
C LEU A 329 -13.33 -6.83 13.95
N ASN A 330 -14.06 -7.60 14.76
CA ASN A 330 -14.02 -7.46 16.22
C ASN A 330 -12.92 -8.34 16.84
N THR A 331 -12.67 -8.15 18.13
CA THR A 331 -11.62 -8.84 18.87
C THR A 331 -11.72 -10.39 18.83
N THR A 332 -12.92 -10.95 18.64
CA THR A 332 -13.14 -12.41 18.56
C THR A 332 -12.91 -13.00 17.16
N GLN A 333 -12.69 -12.14 16.17
CA GLN A 333 -12.39 -12.51 14.79
C GLN A 333 -10.93 -12.21 14.41
N ILE A 334 -10.11 -11.73 15.35
CA ILE A 334 -8.68 -11.53 15.14
C ILE A 334 -8.03 -12.84 14.68
N GLY A 335 -7.24 -12.77 13.61
CA GLY A 335 -6.53 -13.91 13.01
C GLY A 335 -7.36 -14.70 11.99
N LYS A 336 -8.62 -14.30 11.76
CA LYS A 336 -9.49 -14.95 10.76
C LYS A 336 -9.51 -14.25 9.41
N ASN A 337 -8.96 -13.05 9.31
CA ASN A 337 -8.87 -12.30 8.06
C ASN A 337 -7.97 -13.04 7.06
N SER A 338 -8.41 -13.10 5.82
CA SER A 338 -7.64 -13.64 4.69
C SER A 338 -7.68 -12.76 3.44
N ASP A 339 -7.97 -11.48 3.62
CA ASP A 339 -7.97 -10.47 2.56
C ASP A 339 -6.62 -10.35 1.85
N ASN A 340 -6.55 -10.59 0.55
CA ASN A 340 -5.34 -10.29 -0.21
C ASN A 340 -5.54 -8.97 -0.99
N VAL A 341 -4.72 -7.97 -0.66
CA VAL A 341 -4.77 -6.63 -1.25
C VAL A 341 -3.41 -6.29 -1.82
N VAL A 342 -3.35 -6.00 -3.12
CA VAL A 342 -2.17 -5.46 -3.80
C VAL A 342 -2.61 -4.26 -4.62
N ILE A 343 -2.03 -3.10 -4.37
CA ILE A 343 -2.36 -1.84 -5.03
C ILE A 343 -1.06 -1.24 -5.53
N SER A 344 -0.92 -1.04 -6.84
CA SER A 344 0.17 -0.30 -7.44
C SER A 344 -0.31 1.09 -7.85
N VAL A 345 0.41 2.11 -7.39
CA VAL A 345 0.16 3.51 -7.68
C VAL A 345 1.40 4.04 -8.40
N VAL A 346 1.29 4.22 -9.71
CA VAL A 346 2.40 4.67 -10.55
C VAL A 346 2.09 6.08 -11.02
N SER A 347 2.94 7.04 -10.65
CA SER A 347 2.85 8.40 -11.19
C SER A 347 3.60 8.46 -12.51
N SER A 348 3.05 9.15 -13.51
CA SER A 348 3.75 9.44 -14.76
C SER A 348 4.98 10.29 -14.45
N ARG A 349 6.13 9.96 -15.07
CA ARG A 349 7.23 10.93 -15.15
C ARG A 349 6.68 12.19 -15.79
N SER A 350 6.74 13.30 -15.06
CA SER A 350 6.43 14.58 -15.67
C SER A 350 7.49 14.84 -16.74
N ARG A 351 7.08 14.82 -18.00
CA ARG A 351 7.91 15.34 -19.11
C ARG A 351 7.84 16.86 -19.20
N CYS A 352 7.03 17.46 -18.33
CA CYS A 352 6.77 18.87 -18.28
C CYS A 352 7.67 19.54 -17.23
N ASP A 353 8.09 20.77 -17.53
CA ASP A 353 8.80 21.62 -16.58
C ASP A 353 7.98 21.80 -15.28
N ASP A 354 8.61 22.20 -14.18
CA ASP A 354 8.04 22.16 -12.83
C ASP A 354 6.72 22.94 -12.65
N ASP A 355 6.39 23.85 -13.57
CA ASP A 355 5.16 24.66 -13.56
C ASP A 355 4.09 24.22 -14.58
N PHE A 356 4.30 23.09 -15.26
CA PHE A 356 3.37 22.55 -16.25
C PHE A 356 2.71 21.26 -15.76
N TYR A 357 1.45 21.11 -16.11
CA TYR A 357 0.57 20.00 -15.79
C TYR A 357 0.54 19.04 -16.97
N GLN A 358 0.85 17.77 -16.74
CA GLN A 358 0.84 16.78 -17.81
C GLN A 358 -0.54 16.14 -17.97
N LEU A 359 -1.02 16.05 -19.21
CA LEU A 359 -2.14 15.19 -19.60
C LEU A 359 -1.80 14.53 -20.94
N GLY A 360 -1.63 13.20 -20.92
CA GLY A 360 -1.08 12.46 -22.07
C GLY A 360 0.34 12.91 -22.39
N ASP A 361 0.59 13.24 -23.65
CA ASP A 361 1.88 13.77 -24.14
C ASP A 361 1.92 15.31 -24.16
N HIS A 362 0.96 15.99 -23.52
CA HIS A 362 0.83 17.44 -23.53
C HIS A 362 1.05 18.04 -22.13
N CYS A 363 1.62 19.23 -22.09
CA CYS A 363 1.97 19.99 -20.91
C CYS A 363 1.21 21.32 -20.89
N TYR A 364 0.44 21.59 -19.84
CA TYR A 364 -0.42 22.76 -19.72
C TYR A 364 0.01 23.68 -18.57
N GLN A 365 -0.01 24.99 -18.77
CA GLN A 365 0.31 25.96 -17.72
C GLN A 365 -0.60 27.17 -17.80
N ILE A 366 -1.18 27.58 -16.67
CA ILE A 366 -1.90 28.85 -16.55
C ILE A 366 -0.94 30.03 -16.29
N SER A 367 -1.23 31.20 -16.86
CA SER A 367 -0.48 32.43 -16.60
C SER A 367 -0.82 33.05 -15.24
N ASP A 368 0.19 33.63 -14.58
CA ASP A 368 0.00 34.35 -13.31
C ASP A 368 -0.74 35.68 -13.50
N SER A 369 -0.52 36.34 -14.63
CA SER A 369 -1.06 37.66 -14.96
C SER A 369 -2.02 37.59 -16.14
N SER A 370 -2.96 38.55 -16.16
CA SER A 370 -3.85 38.76 -17.29
C SER A 370 -3.14 39.56 -18.39
N SER A 371 -3.37 39.19 -19.64
CA SER A 371 -2.83 39.88 -20.82
C SER A 371 -3.83 39.83 -21.98
N THR A 372 -3.62 40.62 -23.02
CA THR A 372 -4.43 40.54 -24.25
C THR A 372 -4.15 39.22 -24.97
N PHE A 373 -5.06 38.78 -25.85
CA PHE A 373 -4.89 37.49 -26.54
C PHE A 373 -3.56 37.39 -27.30
N ALA A 374 -3.15 38.46 -27.97
CA ALA A 374 -1.89 38.49 -28.73
C ALA A 374 -0.66 38.33 -27.81
N ALA A 375 -0.64 39.03 -26.67
CA ALA A 375 0.45 38.92 -25.69
C ALA A 375 0.44 37.56 -24.95
N ALA A 376 -0.76 37.01 -24.71
CA ALA A 376 -0.94 35.70 -24.13
C ALA A 376 -0.35 34.60 -25.05
N GLU A 377 -0.65 34.67 -26.34
CA GLU A 377 -0.08 33.76 -27.34
C GLU A 377 1.43 33.92 -27.47
N GLU A 378 1.95 35.15 -27.53
CA GLU A 378 3.39 35.40 -27.58
C GLU A 378 4.11 34.78 -26.36
N SER A 379 3.51 34.89 -25.18
CA SER A 379 4.02 34.27 -23.95
C SER A 379 4.04 32.73 -24.04
N CYS A 380 3.01 32.11 -24.59
CA CYS A 380 2.98 30.65 -24.78
C CYS A 380 4.02 30.19 -25.82
N VAL A 381 4.19 30.93 -26.91
CA VAL A 381 5.23 30.68 -27.93
C VAL A 381 6.63 30.78 -27.34
N LEU A 382 6.90 31.75 -26.47
CA LEU A 382 8.19 31.88 -25.78
C LEU A 382 8.49 30.69 -24.85
N LYS A 383 7.46 29.98 -24.38
CA LYS A 383 7.57 28.76 -23.57
C LYS A 383 7.64 27.48 -24.41
N GLY A 384 7.66 27.60 -25.74
CA GLY A 384 7.75 26.48 -26.69
C GLY A 384 6.41 25.84 -27.04
N GLY A 385 5.30 26.56 -26.87
CA GLY A 385 3.94 26.07 -27.10
C GLY A 385 3.01 27.10 -27.74
N HIS A 386 1.70 26.89 -27.56
CA HIS A 386 0.64 27.80 -28.02
C HIS A 386 -0.42 27.95 -26.92
N LEU A 387 -1.37 28.89 -27.06
CA LEU A 387 -2.58 28.83 -26.25
C LEU A 387 -3.30 27.49 -26.45
N ALA A 388 -3.77 26.90 -25.36
CA ALA A 388 -4.22 25.53 -25.31
C ALA A 388 -5.40 25.22 -26.23
N SER A 389 -5.28 24.09 -26.92
CA SER A 389 -6.33 23.41 -27.67
C SER A 389 -7.08 22.41 -26.77
N ILE A 390 -8.35 22.12 -27.08
CA ILE A 390 -9.17 21.21 -26.27
C ILE A 390 -9.84 20.18 -27.16
N HIS A 391 -9.40 18.93 -27.02
CA HIS A 391 -9.81 17.78 -27.85
C HIS A 391 -10.58 16.70 -27.07
N SER A 392 -10.78 16.87 -25.77
CA SER A 392 -11.46 15.89 -24.92
C SER A 392 -12.12 16.53 -23.70
N GLU A 393 -13.03 15.80 -23.07
CA GLU A 393 -13.61 16.17 -21.77
C GLU A 393 -12.52 16.25 -20.69
N ASP A 394 -11.57 15.30 -20.68
CA ASP A 394 -10.45 15.30 -19.71
C ASP A 394 -9.59 16.57 -19.83
N THR A 395 -9.26 17.00 -21.05
CA THR A 395 -8.53 18.26 -21.28
C THR A 395 -9.35 19.46 -20.83
N ASN A 396 -10.66 19.47 -21.10
CA ASN A 396 -11.54 20.54 -20.67
C ASN A 396 -11.59 20.65 -19.14
N THR A 397 -11.75 19.53 -18.44
CA THR A 397 -11.75 19.46 -16.98
C THR A 397 -10.42 19.90 -16.38
N LEU A 398 -9.29 19.52 -16.99
CA LEU A 398 -7.97 19.99 -16.56
C LEU A 398 -7.85 21.51 -16.69
N ILE A 399 -8.18 22.09 -17.84
CA ILE A 399 -8.08 23.54 -18.05
C ILE A 399 -9.02 24.30 -17.11
N GLN A 400 -10.22 23.78 -16.86
CA GLN A 400 -11.14 24.34 -15.88
C GLN A 400 -10.53 24.31 -14.47
N TYR A 401 -9.90 23.19 -14.08
CA TYR A 401 -9.20 23.07 -12.81
C TYR A 401 -8.06 24.10 -12.69
N LEU A 402 -7.26 24.28 -13.74
CA LEU A 402 -6.21 25.30 -13.77
C LEU A 402 -6.78 26.72 -13.64
N ALA A 403 -7.93 26.96 -14.23
CA ALA A 403 -8.61 28.25 -14.23
C ALA A 403 -9.25 28.61 -12.87
N VAL A 404 -9.28 27.73 -11.87
CA VAL A 404 -10.06 27.90 -10.63
C VAL A 404 -9.82 29.23 -9.90
N ASN A 405 -8.61 29.79 -9.99
CA ASN A 405 -8.23 31.06 -9.37
C ASN A 405 -8.29 32.26 -10.33
N ALA A 406 -8.72 32.07 -11.59
CA ALA A 406 -8.94 33.14 -12.55
C ALA A 406 -10.31 33.81 -12.30
N PRO A 407 -10.39 35.14 -12.19
CA PRO A 407 -11.62 35.83 -11.75
C PRO A 407 -12.87 35.60 -12.60
N ILE A 408 -12.71 35.43 -13.91
CA ILE A 408 -13.83 35.37 -14.87
C ILE A 408 -13.64 34.17 -15.80
N GLY A 409 -12.47 34.08 -16.41
CA GLY A 409 -12.12 33.01 -17.32
C GLY A 409 -10.67 33.15 -17.79
N VAL A 410 -10.28 32.22 -18.65
CA VAL A 410 -8.94 32.14 -19.21
C VAL A 410 -8.99 32.08 -20.73
N PHE A 411 -8.07 32.74 -21.42
CA PHE A 411 -7.88 32.55 -22.85
C PHE A 411 -7.45 31.12 -23.15
N ILE A 412 -8.07 30.56 -24.19
CA ILE A 412 -7.74 29.30 -24.84
C ILE A 412 -7.42 29.59 -26.32
N GLY A 413 -6.77 28.66 -27.01
CA GLY A 413 -6.29 28.86 -28.38
C GLY A 413 -7.38 28.93 -29.46
N LEU A 414 -8.65 29.01 -29.09
CA LEU A 414 -9.75 29.08 -30.04
C LEU A 414 -9.96 30.52 -30.50
N ARG A 415 -9.90 30.75 -31.82
CA ARG A 415 -10.05 32.07 -32.41
C ARG A 415 -10.84 32.02 -33.73
N LYS A 416 -11.64 33.04 -33.98
CA LYS A 416 -12.39 33.26 -35.22
C LYS A 416 -11.46 33.82 -36.29
N GLU A 417 -11.35 33.12 -37.40
CA GLU A 417 -10.55 33.56 -38.55
C GLU A 417 -11.39 34.50 -39.44
N ASN A 418 -11.00 35.77 -39.53
CA ASN A 418 -11.60 36.78 -40.41
C ASN A 418 -13.15 36.85 -40.33
N GLY A 419 -13.72 36.70 -39.14
CA GLY A 419 -15.17 36.75 -38.93
C GLY A 419 -15.96 35.55 -39.46
N GLN A 420 -15.30 34.45 -39.83
CA GLN A 420 -15.97 33.26 -40.39
C GLN A 420 -16.17 32.14 -39.36
N LYS A 421 -15.13 31.34 -39.10
CA LYS A 421 -15.21 30.13 -38.28
C LYS A 421 -14.14 30.15 -37.18
N PHE A 422 -14.49 29.59 -36.04
CA PHE A 422 -13.54 29.32 -34.96
C PHE A 422 -12.63 28.15 -35.33
N LYS A 423 -11.35 28.32 -35.04
CA LYS A 423 -10.29 27.33 -35.22
C LYS A 423 -9.28 27.44 -34.09
N TRP A 424 -8.62 26.33 -33.77
CA TRP A 424 -7.47 26.35 -32.90
C TRP A 424 -6.27 26.98 -33.63
N ILE A 425 -5.54 27.86 -32.93
CA ILE A 425 -4.41 28.60 -33.50
C ILE A 425 -3.17 27.74 -33.76
N ASP A 426 -3.09 26.57 -33.12
CA ASP A 426 -2.08 25.53 -33.35
C ASP A 426 -2.34 24.73 -34.65
N GLY A 427 -3.51 24.93 -35.28
CA GLY A 427 -3.93 24.28 -36.52
C GLY A 427 -4.61 22.92 -36.34
N THR A 428 -4.84 22.45 -35.11
CA THR A 428 -5.55 21.20 -34.83
C THR A 428 -7.05 21.30 -35.17
N PRO A 429 -7.73 20.17 -35.45
CA PRO A 429 -9.16 20.20 -35.77
C PRO A 429 -10.01 20.51 -34.52
N LEU A 430 -11.12 21.24 -34.72
CA LEU A 430 -12.14 21.42 -33.68
C LEU A 430 -13.05 20.18 -33.63
N ASP A 431 -12.58 19.12 -32.97
CA ASP A 431 -13.22 17.80 -32.85
C ASP A 431 -13.97 17.60 -31.52
N TYR A 432 -13.69 18.43 -30.52
CA TYR A 432 -14.42 18.54 -29.27
C TYR A 432 -14.97 19.96 -29.12
N ASN A 433 -16.21 20.11 -28.64
CA ASN A 433 -16.86 21.41 -28.50
C ASN A 433 -17.65 21.51 -27.19
N ASN A 434 -17.19 22.38 -26.29
CA ASN A 434 -17.88 22.76 -25.07
C ASN A 434 -18.20 24.27 -25.03
N GLY A 435 -18.29 24.90 -26.21
CA GLY A 435 -18.47 26.33 -26.38
C GLY A 435 -19.91 26.75 -26.74
N HIS A 436 -20.33 27.87 -26.15
CA HIS A 436 -21.46 28.70 -26.57
C HIS A 436 -20.93 29.88 -27.40
N LEU A 437 -20.49 29.58 -28.62
CA LEU A 437 -19.82 30.52 -29.51
C LEU A 437 -20.84 31.40 -30.26
N ASP A 438 -20.44 32.61 -30.66
CA ASP A 438 -21.26 33.63 -31.34
C ASP A 438 -22.38 34.30 -30.51
N GLU A 439 -22.44 34.08 -29.19
CA GLU A 439 -23.44 34.70 -28.31
C GLU A 439 -23.03 36.10 -27.79
N PHE A 440 -21.72 36.36 -27.59
CA PHE A 440 -21.23 37.51 -26.80
C PHE A 440 -20.38 38.53 -27.58
N GLY A 441 -20.20 38.32 -28.90
CA GLY A 441 -19.31 39.12 -29.75
C GLY A 441 -17.81 38.85 -29.53
N GLY A 442 -16.96 39.29 -30.48
CA GLY A 442 -15.51 39.12 -30.42
C GLY A 442 -14.97 37.88 -31.17
N ASP A 443 -13.68 37.93 -31.50
CA ASP A 443 -13.00 36.91 -32.30
C ASP A 443 -12.16 35.94 -31.47
N CYS A 444 -11.90 36.22 -30.19
CA CYS A 444 -11.12 35.35 -29.31
C CYS A 444 -12.03 34.56 -28.37
N SER A 445 -11.54 33.48 -27.78
CA SER A 445 -12.35 32.64 -26.89
C SER A 445 -11.74 32.51 -25.49
N ILE A 446 -12.60 32.54 -24.50
CA ILE A 446 -12.26 32.25 -23.11
C ILE A 446 -13.01 31.01 -22.62
N MET A 447 -12.41 30.25 -21.71
CA MET A 447 -13.12 29.28 -20.87
C MET A 447 -13.56 29.96 -19.59
N GLY A 448 -14.85 29.87 -19.26
CA GLY A 448 -15.39 30.37 -17.99
C GLY A 448 -14.94 29.51 -16.81
N THR A 449 -14.40 30.14 -15.76
CA THR A 449 -13.82 29.44 -14.60
C THR A 449 -14.81 28.49 -13.91
N PHE A 450 -16.05 28.94 -13.71
CA PHE A 450 -17.06 28.17 -12.95
C PHE A 450 -17.84 27.18 -13.80
N THR A 451 -18.05 27.48 -15.08
CA THR A 451 -18.88 26.67 -15.97
C THR A 451 -18.07 25.64 -16.75
N GLY A 452 -16.77 25.90 -16.97
CA GLY A 452 -15.92 25.09 -17.85
C GLY A 452 -16.30 25.20 -19.34
N THR A 453 -17.30 26.01 -19.67
CA THR A 453 -17.79 26.25 -21.03
C THR A 453 -17.05 27.41 -21.69
N TRP A 454 -16.99 27.42 -23.03
CA TRP A 454 -16.25 28.43 -23.79
C TRP A 454 -17.19 29.50 -24.34
N SER A 455 -16.76 30.75 -24.36
CA SER A 455 -17.49 31.86 -24.95
C SER A 455 -16.55 32.77 -25.74
N ASN A 456 -17.11 33.53 -26.68
CA ASN A 456 -16.36 34.55 -27.39
C ASN A 456 -16.14 35.81 -26.55
N SER A 457 -15.00 36.45 -26.79
CA SER A 457 -14.55 37.65 -26.09
C SER A 457 -13.76 38.56 -27.02
N ASP A 458 -13.68 39.84 -26.65
CA ASP A 458 -12.82 40.80 -27.32
C ASP A 458 -11.34 40.47 -27.02
N CYS A 459 -10.55 40.37 -28.09
CA CYS A 459 -9.14 39.98 -28.03
C CYS A 459 -8.26 40.99 -27.28
N ASP A 460 -8.72 42.24 -27.17
CA ASP A 460 -8.01 43.33 -26.48
C ASP A 460 -8.32 43.38 -24.96
N LEU A 461 -9.24 42.54 -24.48
CA LEU A 461 -9.46 42.38 -23.04
C LEU A 461 -8.35 41.55 -22.39
N ALA A 462 -8.07 41.86 -21.14
CA ALA A 462 -7.04 41.18 -20.37
C ALA A 462 -7.61 39.99 -19.59
N PHE A 463 -7.21 38.78 -19.98
CA PHE A 463 -7.48 37.55 -19.24
C PHE A 463 -6.19 36.81 -18.95
N ARG A 464 -6.18 35.98 -17.91
CA ARG A 464 -5.16 34.92 -17.78
C ARG A 464 -5.31 33.97 -18.97
N CYS A 465 -4.29 33.20 -19.28
CA CYS A 465 -4.32 32.24 -20.37
C CYS A 465 -3.80 30.88 -19.94
N VAL A 466 -4.14 29.84 -20.69
CA VAL A 466 -3.54 28.51 -20.54
C VAL A 466 -2.71 28.21 -21.78
N CYS A 467 -1.42 27.96 -21.58
CA CYS A 467 -0.50 27.50 -22.60
C CYS A 467 -0.48 25.97 -22.65
N GLU A 468 -0.20 25.42 -23.83
CA GLU A 468 -0.01 24.00 -24.11
C GLU A 468 1.28 23.81 -24.91
N LYS A 469 2.07 22.77 -24.58
CA LYS A 469 3.21 22.29 -25.38
C LYS A 469 3.34 20.78 -25.31
N ASN A 470 4.12 20.20 -26.23
CA ASN A 470 4.39 18.76 -26.29
C ASN A 470 5.77 18.39 -25.74
#